data_AF-A0A531LFK8-F1
#
_entry.id   AF-A0A531LFK8-F1
#
_cell.length_a   1.000
_cell.length_b   1.000
_cell.length_c   1.000
_cell.angle_alpha   90.00
_cell.angle_beta   90.00
_cell.angle_gamma   90.00
#
_symmetry.space_group_name_H-M   'P 1'
#
loop_
_entity.id
_entity.type
_entity.pdbx_description
1 polymer ?
#
loop_
_entity_poly.entity_id
_entity_poly.type
_entity_poly.pdbx_seq_one_letter_code
_entity_poly.pdbx_strand_id
1 'polypeptide(L)' 'MRTGRSFTVSSADRVRLTALIRDRNAPQKHVWRAEIVLLPADGVGTGRS' A
#
# COMPACT_ATOMS: atom_id res chain seq x y z
N MET A 1 -10.17 -4.89 22.59
CA MET A 1 -9.69 -3.73 21.80
C MET A 1 -8.49 -4.18 20.97
N ARG A 2 -8.61 -4.26 19.63
CA ARG A 2 -7.48 -4.64 18.77
C ARG A 2 -6.64 -3.38 18.54
N THR A 3 -5.44 -3.32 19.08
CA THR A 3 -4.50 -2.21 18.88
C THR A 3 -4.28 -2.02 17.38
N GLY A 4 -4.79 -0.91 16.84
CA GLY A 4 -4.58 -0.55 15.44
C GLY A 4 -3.10 -0.27 15.22
N ARG A 5 -2.40 -1.21 14.60
CA ARG A 5 -0.98 -1.04 14.28
C ARG A 5 -0.91 -0.22 13.00
N SER A 6 -0.56 1.05 13.14
CA SER A 6 -0.17 1.89 12.02
C SER A 6 1.15 1.38 11.46
N PHE A 7 1.25 1.33 10.14
CA PHE A 7 2.50 1.05 9.43
C PHE A 7 2.66 2.10 8.34
N THR A 8 3.90 2.53 8.13
CA THR A 8 4.23 3.53 7.12
C THR A 8 4.73 2.82 5.87
N VAL A 9 4.18 3.16 4.72
CA VAL A 9 4.62 2.65 3.41
C VAL A 9 5.59 3.67 2.81
N SER A 10 6.77 3.20 2.39
CA SER A 10 7.75 4.06 1.73
C SER A 10 7.23 4.55 0.38
N SER A 11 7.79 5.65 -0.13
CA SER A 11 7.41 6.15 -1.46
C SER A 11 7.72 5.14 -2.58
N ALA A 12 8.82 4.39 -2.46
CA ALA A 12 9.19 3.36 -3.43
C ALA A 12 8.20 2.18 -3.42
N ASP A 13 7.76 1.76 -2.24
CA ASP A 13 6.78 0.68 -2.11
C ASP A 13 5.39 1.11 -2.59
N ARG A 14 5.00 2.38 -2.37
CA ARG A 14 3.77 2.93 -2.96
C ARG A 14 3.79 2.82 -4.48
N VAL A 15 4.88 3.22 -5.13
CA VAL A 15 5.01 3.12 -6.60
C VAL A 15 4.88 1.67 -7.07
N ARG A 16 5.51 0.72 -6.38
CA ARG A 16 5.43 -0.71 -6.71
C ARG A 16 4.02 -1.27 -6.53
N LEU A 17 3.34 -0.91 -5.44
CA LEU A 17 1.98 -1.35 -5.17
C LEU A 17 0.99 -0.76 -6.19
N THR A 18 1.14 0.51 -6.54
CA THR A 18 0.34 1.13 -7.61
C THR A 18 0.60 0.50 -8.97
N ALA A 19 1.85 0.15 -9.29
CA ALA A 19 2.19 -0.57 -10.50
C ALA A 19 1.53 -1.97 -10.52
N LEU A 20 1.52 -2.66 -9.38
CA LEU A 20 0.89 -3.98 -9.24
C LEU A 20 -0.63 -3.92 -9.39
N ILE A 21 -1.29 -2.85 -8.93
CA ILE A 21 -2.73 -2.63 -9.15
C ILE A 21 -3.04 -2.37 -10.63
N ARG A 22 -2.15 -1.65 -11.33
CA ARG A 22 -2.30 -1.35 -12.76
C ARG A 22 -1.94 -2.54 -13.66
N ASP A 23 -1.19 -3.50 -13.16
CA ASP A 23 -0.82 -4.70 -13.89
C ASP A 23 -2.01 -5.66 -13.99
N ARG A 24 -2.66 -5.65 -15.15
CA ARG A 24 -3.76 -6.54 -15.53
C ARG A 24 -3.37 -8.04 -15.58
N ASN A 25 -2.08 -8.37 -15.56
CA ASN A 25 -1.61 -9.76 -15.49
C ASN A 25 -1.37 -10.22 -14.05
N ALA A 26 -1.41 -9.31 -13.07
CA ALA A 26 -1.23 -9.66 -11.68
C ALA A 26 -2.43 -10.47 -11.16
N PRO A 27 -2.21 -11.55 -10.38
CA PRO A 27 -3.31 -12.29 -9.79
C PRO A 27 -4.14 -11.39 -8.87
N GLN A 28 -5.47 -11.47 -8.97
CA GLN A 28 -6.41 -10.58 -8.27
C GLN A 28 -6.21 -10.54 -6.75
N LYS A 29 -5.72 -11.64 -6.15
CA LYS A 29 -5.35 -11.69 -4.72
C LYS A 29 -4.23 -10.70 -4.34
N HIS A 30 -3.30 -10.43 -5.25
CA HIS A 30 -2.21 -9.48 -5.02
C HIS A 30 -2.69 -8.05 -5.20
N VAL A 31 -3.51 -7.82 -6.23
CA VAL A 31 -4.16 -6.51 -6.47
C VAL A 31 -4.96 -6.10 -5.24
N TRP A 32 -5.82 -7.00 -4.73
CA TRP A 32 -6.63 -6.74 -3.55
C TRP A 32 -5.80 -6.44 -2.29
N ARG A 33 -4.70 -7.18 -2.08
CA ARG A 33 -3.78 -6.91 -0.96
C ARG A 33 -3.10 -5.56 -1.12
N ALA A 34 -2.71 -5.17 -2.33
CA ALA A 34 -2.10 -3.86 -2.58
C ALA A 34 -3.09 -2.71 -2.34
N GLU A 35 -4.35 -2.87 -2.73
CA GLU A 35 -5.42 -1.91 -2.44
C GLU A 35 -5.65 -1.74 -0.94
N ILE A 36 -5.73 -2.85 -0.18
CA ILE A 36 -5.84 -2.81 1.29
C ILE A 36 -4.63 -2.13 1.94
N VAL A 37 -3.43 -2.28 1.38
CA VAL A 37 -2.21 -1.67 1.91
C VAL A 37 -2.15 -0.18 1.58
N LEU A 38 -2.68 0.24 0.43
CA LEU A 38 -2.69 1.65 -0.01
C LEU A 38 -3.84 2.46 0.62
N LEU A 39 -5.03 1.88 0.84
CA LEU A 39 -6.18 2.57 1.46
C LEU A 39 -5.85 3.29 2.79
N PRO A 40 -5.09 2.69 3.72
CA PRO A 40 -4.67 3.32 4.97
C PRO A 40 -3.43 4.21 4.82
N ALA A 41 -2.68 4.09 3.72
CA ALA A 41 -1.40 4.76 3.54
C ALA A 41 -1.52 6.26 3.21
N ASP A 42 -2.74 6.74 2.91
CA ASP A 42 -3.06 8.18 2.82
C ASP A 42 -3.05 8.88 4.19
N GLY A 43 -3.03 8.12 5.29
CA GLY A 43 -2.81 8.62 6.65
C GLY A 43 -1.34 8.63 7.05
N VAL A 44 -0.66 9.77 6.88
CA VAL A 44 0.63 10.14 7.48
C VAL A 44 1.86 9.41 6.91
N GLY A 45 2.58 10.12 6.04
CA GLY A 45 3.91 9.74 5.59
C GLY A 45 4.62 10.82 4.78
N THR A 46 4.43 12.09 5.11
CA THR A 46 5.37 13.17 4.76
C THR A 46 6.56 13.07 5.71
N GLY A 47 7.60 12.33 5.33
CA GLY A 47 8.73 12.10 6.24
C GLY A 47 9.93 11.40 5.61
N ARG A 48 10.73 12.19 4.87
CA ARG A 48 12.20 12.27 4.90
C ARG A 48 13.02 10.96 4.89
N SER A 49 13.69 10.70 3.77
CA SER A 49 15.16 10.81 3.63
C SER A 49 15.57 10.74 2.17
#